data_AF-A0A661D816-F1
#
_entry.id   AF-A0A661D816-F1
#
_cell.length_a   1.000
_cell.length_b   1.000
_cell.length_c   1.000
_cell.angle_alpha   90.00
_cell.angle_beta   90.00
_cell.angle_gamma   90.00
#
_symmetry.space_group_name_H-M   'P 1'
#
loop_
_entity.id
_entity.type
_entity.pdbx_description
1 polymer ?
#
loop_
_entity_poly.entity_id
_entity_poly.type
_entity_poly.pdbx_seq_one_letter_code
_entity_poly.pdbx_strand_id
1 'polypeptide(L)'
;MYARFANLNHQQGFQKTVFFQTNPIRQQGKMWVVFAVLVIALLSIILMVNFILPRQAKPPNPNTTTVAQMENTTTATVQTDKTPNTPIAGRIESYNGLISAYTLERAGKPVEVGFLAPVYKGDKITVNKPDNSLQLTHQRVEVTVGNSPYTVATIGDIPSTRDNILGWIGKKLSGYHEDKCDPKQTLCDPITVVTRSQTHSDDLSIPLLEDNSAFMVAGTRPFYLRWFGGESPYQVEINQDGQSIVSLSAENQWLTTKALPLKVAATYQVTIKDANGQTITEAFSSVAAIDYPKDLEAGLSPESRQTVNAMWLGSQRQWVLEAYQQASEIADKHYPARLLRDRLEKGLRVKKPKE
;
A
#
# COMPACT_ATOMS: atom_id res chain seq x y z
N MET A 1 18.33 -69.53 -3.36
CA MET A 1 18.51 -69.29 -4.81
C MET A 1 19.28 -68.00 -4.98
N TYR A 2 20.48 -68.12 -5.53
CA TYR A 2 21.49 -67.09 -5.76
C TYR A 2 21.13 -66.19 -6.94
N ALA A 3 21.50 -64.90 -6.89
CA ALA A 3 22.45 -64.32 -7.87
C ALA A 3 22.75 -62.85 -7.52
N ARG A 4 23.99 -62.61 -7.09
CA ARG A 4 24.67 -61.30 -7.18
C ARG A 4 25.17 -61.12 -8.60
N PHE A 5 25.05 -59.91 -9.15
CA PHE A 5 25.89 -59.47 -10.27
C PHE A 5 26.83 -58.38 -9.78
N ALA A 6 28.13 -58.70 -9.86
CA ALA A 6 29.20 -57.73 -9.93
C ALA A 6 29.42 -57.38 -11.42
N ASN A 7 29.75 -56.12 -11.72
CA ASN A 7 30.61 -55.86 -12.87
C ASN A 7 31.48 -54.63 -12.66
N LEU A 8 32.75 -54.81 -13.01
CA LEU A 8 33.90 -53.93 -12.84
C LEU A 8 34.23 -53.22 -14.16
N ASN A 9 34.97 -52.12 -14.03
CA ASN A 9 35.88 -51.50 -14.99
C ASN A 9 35.32 -50.76 -16.21
N HIS A 10 35.50 -49.43 -16.21
CA HIS A 10 36.33 -48.81 -17.25
C HIS A 10 36.93 -47.48 -16.78
N GLN A 11 38.26 -47.43 -16.73
CA GLN A 11 39.03 -46.19 -16.80
C GLN A 11 39.11 -45.74 -18.25
N GLN A 12 38.86 -44.45 -18.52
CA GLN A 12 39.51 -43.73 -19.62
C GLN A 12 39.78 -42.29 -19.20
N GLY A 13 40.96 -41.81 -19.59
CA GLY A 13 41.56 -40.58 -19.13
C GLY A 13 41.01 -39.35 -19.83
N PHE A 14 41.07 -38.22 -19.12
CA PHE A 14 40.83 -36.91 -19.70
C PHE A 14 42.11 -36.08 -19.65
N GLN A 15 42.45 -35.58 -20.84
CA GLN A 15 43.59 -34.74 -21.17
C GLN A 15 43.50 -33.40 -20.43
N LYS A 16 44.65 -32.94 -19.93
CA LYS A 16 44.87 -31.60 -19.38
C LYS A 16 44.86 -30.58 -20.54
N THR A 17 43.84 -29.74 -20.63
CA THR A 17 43.87 -28.54 -21.48
C THR A 17 44.20 -27.34 -20.59
N VAL A 18 45.43 -26.84 -20.71
CA VAL A 18 45.87 -25.58 -20.08
C VAL A 18 45.41 -24.43 -20.96
N PHE A 19 44.39 -23.70 -20.53
CA PHE A 19 44.02 -22.41 -21.14
C PHE A 19 44.82 -21.29 -20.48
N PHE A 20 45.63 -20.59 -21.27
CA PHE A 20 46.18 -19.29 -20.89
C PHE A 20 45.07 -18.25 -20.97
N GLN A 21 44.59 -17.79 -19.82
CA GLN A 21 43.63 -16.70 -19.71
C GLN A 21 44.40 -15.37 -19.61
N THR A 22 44.50 -14.65 -20.72
CA THR A 22 45.03 -13.28 -20.74
C THR A 22 44.00 -12.32 -20.17
N ASN A 23 44.37 -11.63 -19.08
CA ASN A 23 43.56 -10.69 -18.31
C ASN A 23 43.38 -9.34 -19.05
N PRO A 24 42.16 -8.90 -19.44
CA PRO A 24 41.94 -7.59 -20.01
C PRO A 24 41.30 -6.63 -18.99
N ILE A 25 41.86 -6.51 -17.77
CA ILE A 25 41.30 -5.64 -16.70
C ILE A 25 42.12 -4.35 -16.50
N ARG A 26 42.75 -3.81 -17.55
CA ARG A 26 43.51 -2.54 -17.44
C ARG A 26 43.08 -1.39 -18.35
N GLN A 27 42.03 -1.55 -19.14
CA GLN A 27 41.57 -0.51 -20.08
C GLN A 27 40.24 0.17 -19.67
N GLN A 28 39.42 -0.40 -18.78
CA GLN A 28 38.13 0.20 -18.42
C GLN A 28 38.20 1.35 -17.41
N GLY A 29 39.28 1.49 -16.63
CA GLY A 29 39.39 2.55 -15.61
C GLY A 29 39.56 3.97 -16.16
N LYS A 30 40.03 4.14 -17.40
CA LYS A 30 40.28 5.47 -17.97
C LYS A 30 39.04 6.10 -18.62
N MET A 31 38.05 5.30 -19.00
CA MET A 31 36.85 5.80 -19.70
C MET A 31 35.86 6.46 -18.73
N TRP A 32 35.77 5.96 -17.49
CA TRP A 32 34.87 6.49 -16.47
C TRP A 32 35.26 7.89 -15.97
N VAL A 33 36.55 8.21 -15.89
CA VAL A 33 37.03 9.52 -15.45
C VAL A 33 36.70 10.61 -16.48
N VAL A 34 36.81 10.31 -17.77
CA VAL A 34 36.47 11.27 -18.84
C VAL A 34 34.97 11.54 -18.87
N PHE A 35 34.15 10.51 -18.65
CA PHE A 35 32.68 10.66 -18.62
C PHE A 35 32.21 11.51 -17.43
N ALA A 36 32.80 11.31 -16.24
CA ALA A 36 32.45 12.08 -15.05
C ALA A 36 32.77 13.58 -15.19
N VAL A 37 33.91 13.93 -15.80
CA VAL A 37 34.30 15.33 -16.03
C VAL A 37 33.36 16.02 -17.04
N LEU A 38 32.90 15.29 -18.07
CA LEU A 38 32.01 15.84 -19.10
C LEU A 38 30.59 16.11 -18.57
N VAL A 39 30.08 15.25 -17.69
CA VAL A 39 28.77 15.42 -17.04
C VAL A 39 28.76 16.63 -16.09
N ILE A 40 29.84 16.83 -15.32
CA ILE A 40 29.97 17.99 -14.41
C ILE A 40 30.03 19.31 -15.22
N ALA A 41 30.74 19.33 -16.35
CA ALA A 41 30.79 20.50 -17.22
C ALA A 41 29.41 20.83 -17.82
N LEU A 42 28.64 19.82 -18.26
CA LEU A 42 27.30 20.00 -18.82
C LEU A 42 26.28 20.50 -17.79
N LEU A 43 26.32 19.98 -16.56
CA LEU A 43 25.48 20.44 -15.45
C LEU A 43 25.77 21.90 -15.06
N SER A 44 27.04 22.33 -15.16
CA SER A 44 27.44 23.71 -14.87
C SER A 44 26.89 24.71 -15.90
N ILE A 45 26.81 24.30 -17.18
CA ILE A 45 26.24 25.14 -18.24
C ILE A 45 24.72 25.27 -18.08
N ILE A 46 24.01 24.19 -17.73
CA ILE A 46 22.56 24.21 -17.52
C ILE A 46 22.19 25.11 -16.32
N LEU A 47 23.00 25.13 -15.26
CA LEU A 47 22.80 26.01 -14.11
C LEU A 47 23.03 27.49 -14.44
N MET A 48 23.95 27.81 -15.36
CA MET A 48 24.18 29.20 -15.78
C MET A 48 23.05 29.76 -16.67
N VAL A 49 22.41 28.94 -17.50
CA VAL A 49 21.34 29.41 -18.41
C VAL A 49 20.05 29.79 -17.65
N ASN A 50 19.77 29.17 -16.52
CA ASN A 50 18.56 29.47 -15.73
C ASN A 50 18.64 30.78 -14.92
N PHE A 51 19.80 31.43 -14.83
CA PHE A 51 19.97 32.66 -14.04
C PHE A 51 19.88 33.96 -14.85
N ILE A 52 19.76 33.90 -16.19
CA ILE A 52 19.77 35.07 -17.08
C ILE A 52 18.53 35.14 -17.96
N LEU A 53 17.33 35.02 -17.39
CA LEU A 53 16.10 35.41 -18.07
C LEU A 53 15.26 36.35 -17.18
N PRO A 54 15.10 37.63 -17.55
CA PRO A 54 14.23 38.55 -16.84
C PRO A 54 12.76 38.13 -17.05
N ARG A 55 12.02 38.01 -15.95
CA ARG A 55 10.57 37.78 -15.94
C ARG A 55 9.87 38.95 -16.63
N GLN A 56 9.36 38.72 -17.84
CA GLN A 56 8.45 39.64 -18.52
C GLN A 56 7.08 39.62 -17.82
N ALA A 57 6.63 40.80 -17.38
CA ALA A 57 5.33 40.98 -16.76
C ALA A 57 4.21 40.86 -17.80
N LYS A 58 3.17 40.09 -17.45
CA LYS A 58 1.97 39.88 -18.26
C LYS A 58 1.05 41.11 -18.14
N PRO A 59 0.61 41.74 -19.25
CA PRO A 59 -0.35 42.84 -19.18
C PRO A 59 -1.76 42.35 -18.83
N PRO A 60 -2.59 43.20 -18.19
CA PRO A 60 -3.96 42.86 -17.83
C PRO A 60 -4.87 42.85 -19.07
N ASN A 61 -5.75 41.86 -19.13
CA ASN A 61 -6.76 41.71 -20.16
C ASN A 61 -8.07 42.42 -19.71
N PRO A 62 -8.54 43.47 -20.41
CA PRO A 62 -9.87 44.02 -20.17
C PRO A 62 -10.87 43.36 -21.13
N ASN A 63 -11.92 42.79 -20.56
CA ASN A 63 -13.25 42.51 -21.13
C ASN A 63 -13.70 41.08 -20.82
N THR A 64 -14.57 40.96 -19.81
CA THR A 64 -15.54 39.87 -19.77
C THR A 64 -16.87 40.44 -19.30
N THR A 65 -17.74 40.62 -20.27
CA THR A 65 -19.13 41.04 -20.12
C THR A 65 -19.91 39.97 -19.37
N THR A 66 -20.63 40.43 -18.36
CA THR A 66 -21.57 39.72 -17.51
C THR A 66 -22.73 39.13 -18.32
N VAL A 67 -22.94 37.82 -18.24
CA VAL A 67 -24.24 37.18 -18.55
C VAL A 67 -24.67 36.45 -17.30
N ALA A 68 -25.73 36.96 -16.66
CA ALA A 68 -26.36 36.34 -15.51
C ALA A 68 -27.23 35.16 -16.00
N GLN A 69 -26.78 33.94 -15.73
CA GLN A 69 -27.65 32.76 -15.70
C GLN A 69 -28.01 32.47 -14.25
N MET A 70 -29.30 32.63 -13.92
CA MET A 70 -29.90 32.10 -12.70
C MET A 70 -30.01 30.58 -12.85
N GLU A 71 -29.05 29.86 -12.27
CA GLU A 71 -29.21 28.45 -11.94
C GLU A 71 -29.54 28.33 -10.45
N ASN A 72 -30.77 27.90 -10.17
CA ASN A 72 -31.21 27.46 -8.84
C ASN A 72 -30.53 26.13 -8.52
N THR A 73 -29.27 26.19 -8.08
CA THR A 73 -28.57 25.06 -7.50
C THR A 73 -28.90 25.03 -6.02
N THR A 74 -29.75 24.09 -5.62
CA THR A 74 -29.95 23.73 -4.21
C THR A 74 -28.67 23.09 -3.70
N THR A 75 -27.73 23.92 -3.26
CA THR A 75 -26.52 23.49 -2.57
C THR A 75 -26.94 22.86 -1.25
N ALA A 76 -26.96 21.53 -1.18
CA ALA A 76 -27.00 20.81 0.08
C ALA A 76 -25.72 21.17 0.84
N THR A 77 -25.83 22.12 1.77
CA THR A 77 -24.78 22.45 2.71
C THR A 77 -24.57 21.23 3.59
N VAL A 78 -23.55 20.43 3.29
CA VAL A 78 -23.00 19.46 4.23
C VAL A 78 -22.50 20.28 5.42
N GLN A 79 -23.34 20.38 6.46
CA GLN A 79 -22.92 20.91 7.75
C GLN A 79 -21.81 19.98 8.24
N THR A 80 -20.56 20.40 8.05
CA THR A 80 -19.46 19.86 8.85
C THR A 80 -19.76 20.31 10.28
N ASP A 81 -20.30 19.37 11.04
CA ASP A 81 -20.80 19.55 12.40
C ASP A 81 -19.62 20.00 13.28
N LYS A 82 -19.39 21.31 13.32
CA LYS A 82 -18.46 21.96 14.24
C LYS A 82 -19.11 21.93 15.62
N THR A 83 -19.10 20.77 16.28
CA THR A 83 -19.17 20.69 17.74
C THR A 83 -17.72 20.64 18.23
N PRO A 84 -17.04 21.79 18.40
CA PRO A 84 -15.58 21.85 18.40
C PRO A 84 -14.95 21.24 19.66
N ASN A 85 -15.75 20.89 20.67
CA ASN A 85 -15.24 20.57 22.01
C ASN A 85 -15.88 19.34 22.67
N THR A 86 -16.67 18.54 21.94
CA THR A 86 -17.25 17.33 22.56
C THR A 86 -16.23 16.21 22.54
N PRO A 87 -15.87 15.59 23.68
CA PRO A 87 -14.87 14.54 23.68
C PRO A 87 -15.35 13.28 22.95
N ILE A 88 -14.48 12.74 22.09
CA ILE A 88 -14.68 11.53 21.28
C ILE A 88 -14.64 10.31 22.20
N ALA A 89 -15.79 9.66 22.38
CA ALA A 89 -15.92 8.47 23.22
C ALA A 89 -15.17 7.25 22.67
N GLY A 90 -15.04 7.17 21.35
CA GLY A 90 -14.33 6.12 20.65
C GLY A 90 -14.45 6.28 19.14
N ARG A 91 -14.06 5.24 18.40
CA ARG A 91 -14.17 5.20 16.94
C ARG A 91 -14.70 3.87 16.48
N ILE A 92 -15.37 3.87 15.33
CA ILE A 92 -15.77 2.66 14.62
C ILE A 92 -14.52 1.99 14.07
N GLU A 93 -14.09 0.90 14.70
CA GLU A 93 -12.87 0.19 14.34
C GLU A 93 -13.07 -0.67 13.10
N SER A 94 -14.14 -1.46 13.12
CA SER A 94 -14.48 -2.36 12.03
C SER A 94 -15.99 -2.58 11.97
N TYR A 95 -16.46 -2.99 10.80
CA TYR A 95 -17.81 -3.49 10.58
C TYR A 95 -17.79 -4.45 9.40
N ASN A 96 -18.79 -5.34 9.31
CA ASN A 96 -18.97 -6.26 8.17
C ASN A 96 -20.24 -5.93 7.36
N GLY A 97 -20.29 -6.37 6.11
CA GLY A 97 -21.42 -6.07 5.21
C GLY A 97 -21.57 -4.58 4.86
N LEU A 98 -22.63 -4.25 4.11
CA LEU A 98 -22.84 -2.91 3.56
C LEU A 98 -23.04 -1.84 4.64
N ILE A 99 -22.54 -0.63 4.39
CA ILE A 99 -22.69 0.53 5.28
C ILE A 99 -24.17 0.87 5.56
N SER A 100 -25.07 0.59 4.62
CA SER A 100 -26.53 0.76 4.77
C SER A 100 -27.17 -0.17 5.80
N ALA A 101 -26.45 -1.19 6.27
CA ALA A 101 -26.87 -2.03 7.37
C ALA A 101 -26.73 -1.34 8.74
N TYR A 102 -26.17 -0.13 8.78
CA TYR A 102 -25.88 0.59 10.02
C TYR A 102 -26.52 1.97 10.00
N THR A 103 -26.97 2.44 11.16
CA THR A 103 -27.28 3.85 11.38
C THR A 103 -26.53 4.37 12.59
N LEU A 104 -25.98 5.57 12.47
CA LEU A 104 -25.43 6.35 13.57
C LEU A 104 -26.29 7.60 13.72
N GLU A 105 -26.86 7.82 14.90
CA GLU A 105 -27.66 9.00 15.21
C GLU A 105 -26.97 9.83 16.30
N ARG A 106 -26.79 11.13 16.03
CA ARG A 106 -26.27 12.12 16.96
C ARG A 106 -27.32 13.18 17.22
N ALA A 107 -27.77 13.27 18.47
CA ALA A 107 -28.79 14.25 18.88
C ALA A 107 -30.03 14.26 17.96
N GLY A 108 -30.57 13.08 17.59
CA GLY A 108 -31.74 12.99 16.71
C GLY A 108 -31.43 13.03 15.21
N LYS A 109 -30.18 13.27 14.80
CA LYS A 109 -29.81 13.43 13.38
C LYS A 109 -28.95 12.26 12.89
N PRO A 110 -29.18 11.76 11.66
CA PRO A 110 -28.32 10.75 11.08
C PRO A 110 -26.92 11.30 10.80
N VAL A 111 -25.91 10.50 11.10
CA VAL A 111 -24.49 10.75 10.83
C VAL A 111 -23.95 9.60 9.98
N GLU A 112 -23.01 9.91 9.08
CA GLU A 112 -22.35 8.93 8.24
C GLU A 112 -21.57 7.91 9.10
N VAL A 113 -21.86 6.63 8.91
CA VAL A 113 -21.08 5.52 9.47
C VAL A 113 -19.83 5.34 8.61
N GLY A 114 -18.71 4.93 9.20
CA GLY A 114 -17.51 4.65 8.43
C GLY A 114 -16.35 4.18 9.28
N PHE A 115 -15.30 3.66 8.66
CA PHE A 115 -14.09 3.27 9.41
C PHE A 115 -13.51 4.50 10.09
N LEU A 116 -13.04 4.32 11.32
CA LEU A 116 -12.48 5.35 12.17
C LEU A 116 -13.41 6.56 12.42
N ALA A 117 -14.70 6.49 12.04
CA ALA A 117 -15.64 7.57 12.29
C ALA A 117 -15.76 7.79 13.81
N PRO A 118 -15.67 9.05 14.28
CA PRO A 118 -15.75 9.33 15.71
C PRO A 118 -17.17 9.12 16.22
N VAL A 119 -17.27 8.46 17.36
CA VAL A 119 -18.51 8.34 18.13
C VAL A 119 -18.37 9.11 19.45
N TYR A 120 -19.46 9.74 19.88
CA TYR A 120 -19.49 10.60 21.07
C TYR A 120 -20.50 10.05 22.07
N LYS A 121 -20.38 10.48 23.33
CA LYS A 121 -21.34 10.11 24.36
C LYS A 121 -22.76 10.49 23.94
N GLY A 122 -23.68 9.53 24.03
CA GLY A 122 -25.08 9.71 23.67
C GLY A 122 -25.40 9.44 22.20
N ASP A 123 -24.40 9.22 21.33
CA ASP A 123 -24.64 8.70 20.00
C ASP A 123 -25.34 7.34 20.09
N LYS A 124 -26.29 7.09 19.17
CA LYS A 124 -26.99 5.81 19.06
C LYS A 124 -26.55 5.09 17.79
N ILE A 125 -26.11 3.84 17.94
CA ILE A 125 -25.73 2.97 16.84
C ILE A 125 -26.77 1.88 16.70
N THR A 126 -27.33 1.70 15.50
CA THR A 126 -28.26 0.61 15.18
C THR A 126 -27.67 -0.27 14.09
N VAL A 127 -27.72 -1.58 14.31
CA VAL A 127 -27.43 -2.59 13.29
C VAL A 127 -28.76 -3.15 12.79
N ASN A 128 -29.00 -3.06 11.49
CA ASN A 128 -30.28 -3.37 10.85
C ASN A 128 -30.34 -4.79 10.26
N LYS A 129 -29.22 -5.53 10.24
CA LYS A 129 -29.10 -6.85 9.61
C LYS A 129 -28.54 -7.89 10.60
N PRO A 130 -29.16 -9.08 10.73
CA PRO A 130 -28.80 -10.07 11.77
C PRO A 130 -27.34 -10.52 11.76
N ASP A 131 -26.74 -10.67 10.57
CA ASP A 131 -25.38 -11.19 10.41
C ASP A 131 -24.31 -10.09 10.44
N ASN A 132 -24.72 -8.86 10.75
CA ASN A 132 -23.86 -7.69 10.77
C ASN A 132 -23.45 -7.33 12.20
N SER A 133 -22.24 -6.80 12.35
CA SER A 133 -21.72 -6.29 13.59
C SER A 133 -20.71 -5.16 13.37
N LEU A 134 -20.58 -4.31 14.39
CA LEU A 134 -19.72 -3.12 14.39
C LEU A 134 -18.91 -3.08 15.68
N GLN A 135 -17.59 -2.91 15.59
CA GLN A 135 -16.70 -2.84 16.75
C GLN A 135 -16.24 -1.42 17.05
N LEU A 136 -16.17 -1.06 18.33
CA LEU A 136 -15.67 0.23 18.83
C LEU A 136 -14.30 0.10 19.53
N THR A 137 -13.34 0.96 19.19
CA THR A 137 -11.93 0.87 19.68
C THR A 137 -11.79 0.87 21.20
N HIS A 138 -12.36 1.87 21.90
CA HIS A 138 -12.09 2.11 23.31
C HIS A 138 -12.87 1.21 24.27
N GLN A 139 -14.01 0.69 23.84
CA GLN A 139 -14.87 -0.10 24.69
C GLN A 139 -14.75 -1.60 24.41
N ARG A 140 -14.08 -1.99 23.30
CA ARG A 140 -14.12 -3.35 22.72
C ARG A 140 -15.57 -3.88 22.67
N VAL A 141 -16.50 -2.98 22.41
CA VAL A 141 -17.92 -3.29 22.31
C VAL A 141 -18.20 -3.69 20.87
N GLU A 142 -18.81 -4.85 20.71
CA GLU A 142 -19.42 -5.28 19.48
C GLU A 142 -20.92 -4.93 19.52
N VAL A 143 -21.34 -4.05 18.62
CA VAL A 143 -22.74 -3.71 18.39
C VAL A 143 -23.30 -4.68 17.36
N THR A 144 -24.39 -5.36 17.71
CA THR A 144 -25.12 -6.33 16.89
C THR A 144 -26.60 -5.96 16.88
N VAL A 145 -27.43 -6.69 16.14
CA VAL A 145 -28.89 -6.50 16.21
C VAL A 145 -29.42 -6.71 17.64
N GLY A 146 -28.86 -7.67 18.38
CA GLY A 146 -29.34 -8.04 19.72
C GLY A 146 -29.16 -6.97 20.80
N ASN A 147 -28.25 -6.01 20.60
CA ASN A 147 -28.04 -4.87 21.52
C ASN A 147 -28.30 -3.51 20.86
N SER A 148 -28.98 -3.50 19.71
CA SER A 148 -29.36 -2.28 19.00
C SER A 148 -30.72 -1.71 19.50
N PRO A 149 -30.90 -0.39 19.61
CA PRO A 149 -29.87 0.64 19.44
C PRO A 149 -28.91 0.68 20.63
N TYR A 150 -27.61 0.63 20.35
CA TYR A 150 -26.56 0.80 21.36
C TYR A 150 -26.31 2.29 21.60
N THR A 151 -26.39 2.74 22.86
CA THR A 151 -26.08 4.12 23.24
C THR A 151 -24.66 4.20 23.79
N VAL A 152 -23.83 5.04 23.18
CA VAL A 152 -22.43 5.22 23.57
C VAL A 152 -22.33 5.88 24.95
N ALA A 153 -21.81 5.17 25.94
CA ALA A 153 -21.82 5.60 27.35
C ALA A 153 -20.62 6.44 27.80
N THR A 154 -19.44 6.28 27.17
CA THR A 154 -18.17 6.81 27.68
C THR A 154 -17.90 8.24 27.21
N ILE A 155 -17.15 9.02 28.00
CA ILE A 155 -16.53 10.28 27.58
C ILE A 155 -15.09 9.94 27.19
N GLY A 156 -14.58 10.43 26.07
CA GLY A 156 -13.17 10.25 25.71
C GLY A 156 -12.44 11.57 25.48
N ASP A 157 -11.67 11.68 24.41
CA ASP A 157 -10.68 12.76 24.22
C ASP A 157 -11.18 13.91 23.35
N ILE A 158 -10.69 15.13 23.57
CA ILE A 158 -11.11 16.31 22.78
C ILE A 158 -10.63 16.15 21.33
N PRO A 159 -11.46 16.52 20.33
CA PRO A 159 -11.05 16.47 18.95
C PRO A 159 -9.78 17.29 18.66
N SER A 160 -8.88 16.77 17.81
CA SER A 160 -7.59 17.37 17.48
C SER A 160 -7.31 17.38 15.97
N THR A 161 -6.24 18.05 15.54
CA THR A 161 -5.78 18.06 14.12
C THR A 161 -5.59 16.64 13.56
N ARG A 162 -5.22 15.70 14.43
CA ARG A 162 -5.19 14.26 14.17
C ARG A 162 -6.49 13.73 13.59
N ASP A 163 -7.64 14.23 14.05
CA ASP A 163 -8.94 13.72 13.64
C ASP A 163 -9.27 14.05 12.20
N ASN A 164 -8.65 15.10 11.64
CA ASN A 164 -8.74 15.38 10.22
C ASN A 164 -8.05 14.28 9.41
N ILE A 165 -6.88 13.81 9.85
CA ILE A 165 -6.16 12.72 9.18
C ILE A 165 -6.92 11.40 9.35
N LEU A 166 -7.36 11.08 10.57
CA LEU A 166 -8.14 9.87 10.82
C LEU A 166 -9.48 9.88 10.10
N GLY A 167 -10.16 11.02 10.01
CA GLY A 167 -11.38 11.19 9.24
C GLY A 167 -11.15 10.99 7.74
N TRP A 168 -10.05 11.51 7.20
CA TRP A 168 -9.66 11.25 5.81
C TRP A 168 -9.36 9.76 5.56
N ILE A 169 -8.56 9.12 6.42
CA ILE A 169 -8.24 7.69 6.32
C ILE A 169 -9.52 6.86 6.39
N GLY A 170 -10.36 7.15 7.38
CA GLY A 170 -11.64 6.52 7.60
C GLY A 170 -12.55 6.57 6.37
N LYS A 171 -12.71 7.77 5.81
CA LYS A 171 -13.45 7.99 4.57
C LYS A 171 -12.88 7.20 3.39
N LYS A 172 -11.55 7.12 3.26
CA LYS A 172 -10.92 6.33 2.20
C LYS A 172 -11.17 4.84 2.35
N LEU A 173 -11.03 4.30 3.57
CA LEU A 173 -11.29 2.89 3.84
C LEU A 173 -12.76 2.55 3.62
N SER A 174 -13.70 3.42 4.01
CA SER A 174 -15.12 3.22 3.73
C SER A 174 -15.39 3.19 2.22
N GLY A 175 -14.81 4.12 1.46
CA GLY A 175 -14.90 4.09 0.00
C GLY A 175 -14.31 2.82 -0.61
N TYR A 176 -13.19 2.30 -0.08
CA TYR A 176 -12.61 1.03 -0.56
C TYR A 176 -13.49 -0.17 -0.24
N HIS A 177 -14.20 -0.13 0.88
CA HIS A 177 -15.18 -1.15 1.24
C HIS A 177 -16.40 -1.08 0.32
N GLU A 178 -16.96 0.11 0.09
CA GLU A 178 -18.07 0.31 -0.84
C GLU A 178 -17.70 -0.11 -2.27
N ASP A 179 -16.50 0.24 -2.75
CA ASP A 179 -15.99 -0.21 -4.06
C ASP A 179 -15.94 -1.75 -4.17
N LYS A 180 -15.75 -2.46 -3.05
CA LYS A 180 -15.72 -3.93 -3.01
C LYS A 180 -17.08 -4.58 -2.86
N CYS A 181 -18.05 -3.88 -2.27
CA CYS A 181 -19.38 -4.43 -2.05
C CYS A 181 -20.27 -4.04 -3.22
N ASP A 182 -20.62 -5.00 -4.07
CA ASP A 182 -21.62 -4.76 -5.13
C ASP A 182 -22.97 -4.44 -4.46
N PRO A 183 -23.58 -3.26 -4.71
CA PRO A 183 -24.87 -2.90 -4.13
C PRO A 183 -26.01 -3.84 -4.55
N LYS A 184 -25.83 -4.62 -5.63
CA LYS A 184 -26.78 -5.64 -6.07
C LYS A 184 -26.58 -6.99 -5.38
N GLN A 185 -25.45 -7.20 -4.72
CA GLN A 185 -25.19 -8.40 -3.95
C GLN A 185 -25.40 -8.13 -2.46
N THR A 186 -26.16 -8.99 -1.81
CA THR A 186 -26.48 -8.89 -0.38
C THR A 186 -25.25 -9.11 0.50
N LEU A 187 -24.17 -9.67 -0.06
CA LEU A 187 -22.92 -9.97 0.61
C LEU A 187 -21.82 -9.17 -0.07
N CYS A 188 -21.03 -8.45 0.72
CA CYS A 188 -19.71 -8.00 0.28
C CYS A 188 -18.92 -9.26 -0.04
N ASP A 189 -18.74 -9.57 -1.32
CA ASP A 189 -18.21 -10.84 -1.79
C ASP A 189 -16.98 -11.25 -0.95
N PRO A 190 -16.94 -12.49 -0.43
CA PRO A 190 -15.73 -13.05 0.16
C PRO A 190 -14.74 -13.34 -0.97
N ILE A 191 -14.18 -12.27 -1.57
CA ILE A 191 -13.20 -12.25 -2.67
C ILE A 191 -13.22 -13.58 -3.43
N THR A 192 -14.25 -13.83 -4.25
CA THR A 192 -14.06 -14.81 -5.32
C THR A 192 -12.92 -14.26 -6.15
N VAL A 193 -11.81 -14.99 -6.17
CA VAL A 193 -10.65 -14.71 -7.01
C VAL A 193 -11.18 -14.47 -8.42
N VAL A 194 -11.30 -13.21 -8.82
CA VAL A 194 -11.73 -12.87 -10.17
C VAL A 194 -10.53 -13.18 -11.06
N THR A 195 -10.48 -14.41 -11.57
CA THR A 195 -9.57 -14.85 -12.63
C THR A 195 -9.98 -14.32 -14.01
N ARG A 196 -10.83 -13.28 -14.08
CA ARG A 196 -11.30 -12.74 -15.35
C ARG A 196 -10.72 -11.37 -15.61
N SER A 197 -9.62 -11.38 -16.37
CA SER A 197 -9.39 -10.48 -17.51
C SER A 197 -9.90 -9.05 -17.31
N GLN A 198 -9.39 -8.36 -16.28
CA GLN A 198 -8.95 -7.01 -16.60
C GLN A 198 -7.78 -7.20 -17.56
N THR A 199 -7.73 -6.41 -18.61
CA THR A 199 -6.70 -6.35 -19.65
C THR A 199 -5.33 -6.01 -19.07
N HIS A 200 -4.89 -6.76 -18.05
CA HIS A 200 -3.51 -6.88 -17.69
C HIS A 200 -2.87 -7.59 -18.86
N SER A 201 -1.90 -6.90 -19.43
CA SER A 201 -0.98 -7.50 -20.37
C SER A 201 -0.58 -8.88 -19.84
N ASP A 202 -0.40 -9.85 -20.75
CA ASP A 202 0.24 -11.12 -20.40
C ASP A 202 1.65 -10.89 -19.80
N ASP A 203 2.18 -9.66 -19.92
CA ASP A 203 3.43 -9.23 -19.34
C ASP A 203 3.47 -9.23 -17.81
N LEU A 204 4.55 -9.84 -17.29
CA LEU A 204 4.95 -9.73 -15.91
C LEU A 204 5.05 -8.26 -15.46
N SER A 205 4.40 -7.94 -14.35
CA SER A 205 4.50 -6.62 -13.70
C SER A 205 4.51 -6.75 -12.18
N ILE A 206 5.28 -5.88 -11.50
CA ILE A 206 5.31 -5.77 -10.04
C ILE A 206 4.90 -4.34 -9.63
N PRO A 207 3.59 -4.03 -9.54
CA PRO A 207 3.14 -2.65 -9.37
C PRO A 207 3.67 -1.93 -8.12
N LEU A 208 4.02 -2.69 -7.08
CA LEU A 208 4.59 -2.15 -5.84
C LEU A 208 6.04 -1.65 -5.98
N LEU A 209 6.74 -2.07 -7.04
CA LEU A 209 8.14 -1.75 -7.31
C LEU A 209 8.32 -0.88 -8.57
N GLU A 210 7.22 -0.54 -9.25
CA GLU A 210 7.25 0.37 -10.39
C GLU A 210 7.95 1.69 -10.04
N ASP A 211 8.68 2.25 -11.01
CA ASP A 211 9.43 3.49 -10.92
C ASP A 211 10.77 3.44 -10.15
N ASN A 212 11.27 2.26 -9.71
CA ASN A 212 12.55 2.12 -8.99
C ASN A 212 12.72 3.09 -7.79
N SER A 213 11.61 3.48 -7.17
CA SER A 213 11.57 4.47 -6.08
C SER A 213 10.95 3.91 -4.80
N ALA A 214 10.79 2.59 -4.73
CA ALA A 214 10.24 1.90 -3.57
C ALA A 214 11.26 1.88 -2.42
N PHE A 215 10.83 2.35 -1.25
CA PHE A 215 11.56 2.21 0.00
C PHE A 215 10.85 1.26 0.96
N MET A 216 11.67 0.62 1.80
CA MET A 216 11.23 -0.25 2.86
C MET A 216 12.10 -0.04 4.10
N VAL A 217 11.56 -0.24 5.29
CA VAL A 217 12.37 -0.17 6.53
C VAL A 217 13.30 -1.40 6.61
N ALA A 218 14.51 -1.21 7.12
CA ALA A 218 15.44 -2.30 7.39
C ALA A 218 14.99 -3.14 8.60
N GLY A 219 15.55 -4.34 8.75
CA GLY A 219 15.20 -5.26 9.83
C GLY A 219 14.88 -6.67 9.34
N THR A 220 14.59 -7.56 10.29
CA THR A 220 14.31 -8.98 10.02
C THR A 220 12.81 -9.23 10.07
N ARG A 221 12.18 -9.50 8.93
CA ARG A 221 10.72 -9.70 8.83
C ARG A 221 10.32 -10.48 7.58
N PRO A 222 9.14 -11.15 7.57
CA PRO A 222 8.60 -11.72 6.34
C PRO A 222 8.48 -10.66 5.24
N PHE A 223 8.71 -11.06 4.00
CA PHE A 223 8.51 -10.22 2.83
C PHE A 223 7.30 -10.73 2.05
N TYR A 224 6.32 -9.85 1.85
CA TYR A 224 5.12 -10.11 1.08
C TYR A 224 5.30 -9.53 -0.33
N LEU A 225 4.93 -10.27 -1.36
CA LEU A 225 5.04 -9.82 -2.74
C LEU A 225 3.83 -10.30 -3.55
N ARG A 226 3.34 -9.44 -4.44
CA ARG A 226 2.33 -9.72 -5.45
C ARG A 226 2.82 -9.21 -6.81
N TRP A 227 2.52 -9.96 -7.86
CA TRP A 227 2.75 -9.58 -9.24
C TRP A 227 1.54 -9.93 -10.12
N PHE A 228 1.58 -9.53 -11.38
CA PHE A 228 0.59 -9.89 -12.40
C PHE A 228 1.28 -10.40 -13.66
N GLY A 229 0.52 -11.04 -14.55
CA GLY A 229 1.02 -11.60 -15.80
C GLY A 229 1.80 -12.90 -15.62
N GLY A 230 2.34 -13.40 -16.73
CA GLY A 230 3.16 -14.60 -16.85
C GLY A 230 2.44 -15.92 -16.54
N GLU A 231 3.10 -17.03 -16.84
CA GLU A 231 2.59 -18.38 -16.61
C GLU A 231 3.31 -19.11 -15.47
N SER A 232 2.54 -19.76 -14.59
CA SER A 232 3.09 -20.63 -13.54
C SER A 232 3.78 -21.87 -14.14
N PRO A 233 4.82 -22.43 -13.48
CA PRO A 233 5.38 -21.99 -12.21
C PRO A 233 6.29 -20.77 -12.34
N TYR A 234 6.38 -19.98 -11.28
CA TYR A 234 7.24 -18.80 -11.19
C TYR A 234 8.50 -19.11 -10.38
N GLN A 235 9.64 -18.57 -10.79
CA GLN A 235 10.87 -18.48 -10.01
C GLN A 235 11.01 -17.06 -9.51
N VAL A 236 11.11 -16.89 -8.19
CA VAL A 236 11.26 -15.59 -7.53
C VAL A 236 12.61 -15.55 -6.83
N GLU A 237 13.43 -14.57 -7.19
CA GLU A 237 14.73 -14.32 -6.59
C GLU A 237 14.78 -12.92 -5.98
N ILE A 238 15.34 -12.82 -4.77
CA ILE A 238 15.71 -11.54 -4.17
C ILE A 238 17.23 -11.54 -4.02
N ASN A 239 17.87 -10.57 -4.65
CA ASN A 239 19.32 -10.43 -4.70
C ASN A 239 19.75 -9.16 -3.96
N GLN A 240 20.86 -9.26 -3.23
CA GLN A 240 21.55 -8.12 -2.62
C GLN A 240 23.02 -8.17 -3.08
N ASP A 241 23.52 -7.08 -3.65
CA ASP A 241 24.92 -6.97 -4.11
C ASP A 241 25.35 -8.14 -5.05
N GLY A 242 24.42 -8.61 -5.88
CA GLY A 242 24.63 -9.73 -6.80
C GLY A 242 24.55 -11.13 -6.16
N GLN A 243 24.32 -11.22 -4.84
CA GLN A 243 24.11 -12.47 -4.13
C GLN A 243 22.63 -12.74 -3.91
N SER A 244 22.16 -13.92 -4.31
CA SER A 244 20.81 -14.39 -3.98
C SER A 244 20.66 -14.66 -2.49
N ILE A 245 19.73 -13.96 -1.87
CA ILE A 245 19.35 -14.12 -0.46
C ILE A 245 17.99 -14.82 -0.31
N VAL A 246 17.19 -14.84 -1.38
CA VAL A 246 15.97 -15.64 -1.51
C VAL A 246 15.92 -16.21 -2.92
N SER A 247 15.60 -17.49 -3.04
CA SER A 247 15.28 -18.17 -4.29
C SER A 247 14.16 -19.17 -4.00
N LEU A 248 12.97 -18.93 -4.53
CA LEU A 248 11.75 -19.68 -4.22
C LEU A 248 10.96 -19.95 -5.52
N SER A 249 10.25 -21.07 -5.56
CA SER A 249 9.25 -21.33 -6.59
C SER A 249 7.86 -21.01 -6.06
N ALA A 250 7.00 -20.45 -6.91
CA ALA A 250 5.62 -20.14 -6.58
C ALA A 250 4.68 -20.63 -7.69
N GLU A 251 3.55 -21.21 -7.31
CA GLU A 251 2.48 -21.61 -8.25
C GLU A 251 1.48 -20.48 -8.49
N ASN A 252 1.43 -19.50 -7.59
CA ASN A 252 0.51 -18.38 -7.64
C ASN A 252 1.28 -17.07 -7.78
N GLN A 253 0.63 -16.00 -8.26
CA GLN A 253 1.27 -14.69 -8.43
C GLN A 253 1.48 -13.90 -7.12
N TRP A 254 1.66 -14.60 -6.01
CA TRP A 254 1.94 -14.03 -4.69
C TRP A 254 2.94 -14.91 -3.95
N LEU A 255 3.70 -14.30 -3.06
CA LEU A 255 4.70 -14.97 -2.25
C LEU A 255 4.75 -14.34 -0.86
N THR A 256 5.02 -15.20 0.13
CA THR A 256 5.45 -14.78 1.46
C THR A 256 6.74 -15.49 1.78
N THR A 257 7.80 -14.75 2.07
CA THR A 257 9.08 -15.34 2.47
C THR A 257 9.08 -15.67 3.96
N LYS A 258 10.03 -16.51 4.38
CA LYS A 258 10.48 -16.50 5.78
C LYS A 258 11.08 -15.13 6.14
N ALA A 259 11.36 -14.90 7.41
CA ALA A 259 11.97 -13.65 7.85
C ALA A 259 13.28 -13.36 7.10
N LEU A 260 13.31 -12.23 6.39
CA LEU A 260 14.39 -11.76 5.54
C LEU A 260 15.16 -10.65 6.28
N PRO A 261 16.48 -10.79 6.52
CA PRO A 261 17.27 -9.75 7.17
C PRO A 261 17.65 -8.65 6.18
N LEU A 262 17.00 -7.50 6.29
CA LEU A 262 17.27 -6.33 5.45
C LEU A 262 18.25 -5.39 6.14
N LYS A 263 19.34 -5.05 5.47
CA LYS A 263 20.37 -4.14 5.97
C LYS A 263 19.94 -2.70 5.72
N VAL A 264 20.43 -1.75 6.51
CA VAL A 264 20.20 -0.31 6.28
C VAL A 264 20.98 0.14 5.04
N ALA A 265 20.40 1.04 4.24
CA ALA A 265 21.03 1.64 3.06
C ALA A 265 21.51 0.60 2.02
N ALA A 266 20.78 -0.50 1.90
CA ALA A 266 21.04 -1.52 0.89
C ALA A 266 20.01 -1.41 -0.25
N THR A 267 20.39 -1.89 -1.43
CA THR A 267 19.49 -2.03 -2.57
C THR A 267 19.29 -3.51 -2.85
N TYR A 268 18.03 -3.88 -3.07
CA TYR A 268 17.60 -5.23 -3.35
C TYR A 268 17.00 -5.29 -4.74
N GLN A 269 17.31 -6.34 -5.49
CA GLN A 269 16.69 -6.63 -6.77
C GLN A 269 15.74 -7.82 -6.61
N VAL A 270 14.51 -7.67 -7.07
CA VAL A 270 13.50 -8.71 -7.12
C VAL A 270 13.37 -9.13 -8.58
N THR A 271 13.71 -10.38 -8.87
CA THR A 271 13.56 -10.98 -10.20
C THR A 271 12.45 -12.01 -10.15
N ILE A 272 11.49 -11.91 -11.05
CA ILE A 272 10.45 -12.92 -11.27
C ILE A 272 10.62 -13.45 -12.69
N LYS A 273 10.74 -14.76 -12.81
CA LYS A 273 10.76 -15.47 -14.08
C LYS A 273 9.60 -16.45 -14.14
N ASP A 274 8.86 -16.47 -15.24
CA ASP A 274 7.73 -17.37 -15.43
C ASP A 274 8.14 -18.66 -16.19
N ALA A 275 7.19 -19.56 -16.43
CA ALA A 275 7.41 -20.82 -17.12
C ALA A 275 7.84 -20.65 -18.59
N ASN A 276 7.41 -19.58 -19.24
CA ASN A 276 7.75 -19.26 -20.62
C ASN A 276 9.11 -18.54 -20.75
N GLY A 277 9.75 -18.24 -19.62
CA GLY A 277 11.02 -17.55 -19.56
C GLY A 277 10.91 -16.03 -19.64
N GLN A 278 9.70 -15.47 -19.61
CA GLN A 278 9.51 -14.04 -19.39
C GLN A 278 10.10 -13.68 -18.03
N THR A 279 10.82 -12.56 -17.97
CA THR A 279 11.49 -12.11 -16.75
C THR A 279 11.21 -10.63 -16.52
N ILE A 280 10.90 -10.27 -15.29
CA ILE A 280 10.91 -8.89 -14.81
C ILE A 280 11.91 -8.77 -13.65
N THR A 281 12.66 -7.67 -13.62
CA THR A 281 13.56 -7.34 -12.52
C THR A 281 13.30 -5.91 -12.08
N GLU A 282 12.94 -5.73 -10.82
CA GLU A 282 12.70 -4.43 -10.20
C GLU A 282 13.53 -4.27 -8.93
N ALA A 283 13.71 -3.04 -8.46
CA ALA A 283 14.52 -2.76 -7.29
C ALA A 283 13.77 -1.97 -6.21
N PHE A 284 14.19 -2.18 -4.96
CA PHE A 284 13.84 -1.33 -3.83
C PHE A 284 15.06 -1.06 -2.95
N SER A 285 14.99 0.03 -2.18
CA SER A 285 16.04 0.37 -1.22
C SER A 285 15.53 0.32 0.21
N SER A 286 16.41 -0.04 1.14
CA SER A 286 16.09 -0.12 2.57
C SER A 286 16.60 1.11 3.34
N VAL A 287 15.78 1.59 4.28
CA VAL A 287 16.10 2.74 5.15
C VAL A 287 16.15 2.33 6.62
N ALA A 288 16.74 3.15 7.49
CA ALA A 288 16.83 2.84 8.92
C ALA A 288 15.47 2.90 9.63
N ALA A 289 14.68 3.94 9.36
CA ALA A 289 13.41 4.20 10.02
C ALA A 289 12.52 5.12 9.18
N ILE A 290 11.26 5.20 9.57
CA ILE A 290 10.27 6.14 9.06
C ILE A 290 9.86 7.04 10.23
N ASP A 291 9.78 8.35 9.96
CA ASP A 291 9.22 9.30 10.91
C ASP A 291 7.70 9.34 10.74
N TYR A 292 6.98 8.65 11.63
CA TYR A 292 5.52 8.70 11.66
C TYR A 292 5.06 9.98 12.35
N PRO A 293 3.94 10.57 11.91
CA PRO A 293 3.31 11.62 12.68
C PRO A 293 2.92 11.09 14.07
N LYS A 294 3.64 11.55 15.11
CA LYS A 294 3.56 11.04 16.49
C LYS A 294 2.16 11.02 17.07
N ASP A 295 1.30 11.93 16.59
CA ASP A 295 -0.05 12.09 17.11
C ASP A 295 -1.05 11.09 16.51
N LEU A 296 -0.72 10.34 15.45
CA LEU A 296 -1.70 9.49 14.75
C LEU A 296 -2.21 8.31 15.58
N GLU A 297 -1.48 7.91 16.62
CA GLU A 297 -1.59 6.57 17.20
C GLU A 297 -2.41 6.45 18.50
N ALA A 298 -2.65 7.56 19.23
CA ALA A 298 -3.22 7.52 20.58
C ALA A 298 -4.67 6.92 20.63
N GLY A 299 -4.97 5.95 21.48
CA GLY A 299 -6.34 5.41 21.56
C GLY A 299 -6.81 4.56 20.35
N LEU A 300 -5.90 4.23 19.42
CA LEU A 300 -6.15 3.16 18.45
C LEU A 300 -5.67 1.82 18.98
N SER A 301 -6.38 0.75 18.62
CA SER A 301 -5.88 -0.61 18.76
C SER A 301 -4.56 -0.78 17.97
N PRO A 302 -3.71 -1.77 18.32
CA PRO A 302 -2.49 -2.05 17.57
C PRO A 302 -2.73 -2.24 16.06
N GLU A 303 -3.77 -2.99 15.69
CA GLU A 303 -4.13 -3.26 14.30
C GLU A 303 -4.62 -2.00 13.56
N SER A 304 -5.48 -1.20 14.19
CA SER A 304 -5.96 0.05 13.61
C SER A 304 -4.81 1.05 13.43
N ARG A 305 -3.89 1.10 14.38
CA ARG A 305 -2.70 1.95 14.32
C ARG A 305 -1.79 1.56 13.16
N GLN A 306 -1.47 0.27 13.01
CA GLN A 306 -0.68 -0.24 11.90
C GLN A 306 -1.37 0.03 10.56
N THR A 307 -2.70 -0.09 10.48
CA THR A 307 -3.47 0.25 9.28
C THR A 307 -3.43 1.74 8.96
N VAL A 308 -3.55 2.61 9.97
CA VAL A 308 -3.45 4.07 9.82
C VAL A 308 -2.05 4.47 9.33
N ASN A 309 -1.01 3.88 9.91
CA ASN A 309 0.38 4.09 9.50
C ASN A 309 0.60 3.64 8.06
N ALA A 310 0.12 2.45 7.70
CA ALA A 310 0.17 1.93 6.34
C ALA A 310 -0.61 2.82 5.35
N MET A 311 -1.79 3.32 5.72
CA MET A 311 -2.57 4.26 4.90
C MET A 311 -1.83 5.59 4.66
N TRP A 312 -1.21 6.13 5.71
CA TRP A 312 -0.41 7.36 5.63
C TRP A 312 0.81 7.16 4.73
N LEU A 313 1.51 6.03 4.87
CA LEU A 313 2.63 5.66 4.00
C LEU A 313 2.20 5.43 2.55
N GLY A 314 1.12 4.70 2.31
CA GLY A 314 0.61 4.44 0.97
C GLY A 314 0.17 5.70 0.22
N SER A 315 -0.02 6.81 0.94
CA SER A 315 -0.29 8.13 0.36
C SER A 315 0.95 8.83 -0.19
N GLN A 316 2.13 8.32 0.15
CA GLN A 316 3.43 8.84 -0.27
C GLN A 316 4.04 7.87 -1.28
N ARG A 317 4.36 8.38 -2.47
CA ARG A 317 4.77 7.55 -3.61
C ARG A 317 5.87 6.56 -3.26
N GLN A 318 6.90 7.00 -2.55
CA GLN A 318 8.07 6.17 -2.28
C GLN A 318 7.88 5.11 -1.18
N TRP A 319 6.76 5.15 -0.43
CA TRP A 319 6.50 4.26 0.70
C TRP A 319 5.41 3.23 0.44
N VAL A 320 4.96 3.08 -0.81
CA VAL A 320 3.89 2.15 -1.19
C VAL A 320 4.25 0.70 -0.85
N LEU A 321 5.50 0.29 -1.05
CA LEU A 321 5.97 -1.05 -0.69
C LEU A 321 5.89 -1.28 0.82
N GLU A 322 6.41 -0.36 1.64
CA GLU A 322 6.33 -0.47 3.10
C GLU A 322 4.89 -0.50 3.60
N ALA A 323 4.02 0.36 3.04
CA ALA A 323 2.59 0.36 3.34
C ALA A 323 1.97 -1.01 3.07
N TYR A 324 2.33 -1.64 1.95
CA TYR A 324 1.88 -2.98 1.61
C TYR A 324 2.40 -4.03 2.60
N GLN A 325 3.68 -3.99 3.00
CA GLN A 325 4.23 -4.92 4.00
C GLN A 325 3.46 -4.84 5.33
N GLN A 326 3.23 -3.62 5.82
CA GLN A 326 2.52 -3.40 7.09
C GLN A 326 1.06 -3.84 7.03
N ALA A 327 0.37 -3.55 5.93
CA ALA A 327 -1.01 -4.00 5.76
C ALA A 327 -1.09 -5.53 5.67
N SER A 328 -0.17 -6.15 4.92
CA SER A 328 -0.16 -7.59 4.67
C SER A 328 0.02 -8.41 5.94
N GLU A 329 0.88 -7.95 6.87
CA GLU A 329 1.13 -8.63 8.14
C GLU A 329 -0.13 -8.85 9.00
N ILE A 330 -1.10 -7.95 8.91
CA ILE A 330 -2.33 -8.01 9.73
C ILE A 330 -3.62 -8.21 8.92
N ALA A 331 -3.53 -8.30 7.58
CA ALA A 331 -4.69 -8.36 6.69
C ALA A 331 -5.60 -9.58 6.91
N ASP A 332 -5.06 -10.68 7.42
CA ASP A 332 -5.85 -11.89 7.65
C ASP A 332 -6.78 -11.75 8.87
N LYS A 333 -6.37 -10.95 9.85
CA LYS A 333 -7.13 -10.72 11.11
C LYS A 333 -7.80 -9.34 11.21
N HIS A 334 -7.43 -8.38 10.36
CA HIS A 334 -7.94 -7.02 10.43
C HIS A 334 -8.45 -6.55 9.06
N TYR A 335 -9.78 -6.48 8.94
CA TYR A 335 -10.46 -6.20 7.67
C TYR A 335 -10.04 -4.87 7.01
N PRO A 336 -9.91 -3.73 7.74
CA PRO A 336 -9.38 -2.49 7.16
C PRO A 336 -8.00 -2.63 6.51
N ALA A 337 -7.10 -3.41 7.12
CA ALA A 337 -5.78 -3.68 6.54
C ALA A 337 -5.89 -4.51 5.25
N ARG A 338 -6.81 -5.48 5.20
CA ARG A 338 -7.10 -6.25 3.98
C ARG A 338 -7.60 -5.38 2.85
N LEU A 339 -8.46 -4.41 3.13
CA LEU A 339 -8.93 -3.43 2.13
C LEU A 339 -7.76 -2.67 1.52
N LEU A 340 -6.85 -2.19 2.37
CA LEU A 340 -5.64 -1.50 1.91
C LEU A 340 -4.72 -2.43 1.11
N ARG A 341 -4.40 -3.61 1.64
CA ARG A 341 -3.54 -4.62 0.98
C ARG A 341 -4.02 -4.89 -0.44
N ASP A 342 -5.26 -5.34 -0.60
CA ASP A 342 -5.80 -5.76 -1.89
C ASP A 342 -5.87 -4.59 -2.90
N ARG A 343 -5.94 -3.34 -2.42
CA ARG A 343 -5.89 -2.15 -3.26
C ARG A 343 -4.46 -1.87 -3.73
N LEU A 344 -3.49 -1.88 -2.82
CA LEU A 344 -2.08 -1.66 -3.14
C LEU A 344 -1.55 -2.75 -4.08
N GLU A 345 -2.01 -3.99 -3.92
CA GLU A 345 -1.69 -5.10 -4.83
C GLU A 345 -1.99 -4.73 -6.27
N LYS A 346 -3.09 -4.03 -6.55
CA LYS A 346 -3.49 -3.62 -7.91
C LYS A 346 -2.77 -2.36 -8.42
N GLY A 347 -1.71 -1.91 -7.74
CA GLY A 347 -1.03 -0.64 -8.03
C GLY A 347 -1.87 0.61 -7.74
N LEU A 348 -3.03 0.47 -7.09
CA LEU A 348 -3.94 1.59 -6.83
C LEU A 348 -3.46 2.38 -5.61
N ARG A 349 -2.76 3.48 -5.88
CA ARG A 349 -2.19 4.36 -4.84
C ARG A 349 -3.26 5.00 -3.95
N VAL A 350 -2.90 5.27 -2.69
CA VAL A 350 -3.74 6.04 -1.77
C VAL A 350 -3.64 7.52 -2.15
N LYS A 351 -4.75 8.14 -2.56
CA LYS A 351 -4.77 9.56 -2.93
C LYS A 351 -4.78 10.42 -1.67
N LYS A 352 -3.75 11.26 -1.50
CA LYS A 352 -3.70 12.30 -0.46
C LYS A 352 -4.97 13.18 -0.50
N PRO A 353 -5.40 13.73 0.65
CA PRO A 353 -6.41 14.78 0.65
C PRO A 353 -5.88 15.96 -0.18
N LYS A 354 -6.77 16.66 -0.89
CA LYS A 354 -6.43 17.97 -1.48
C LYS A 354 -6.27 18.94 -0.31
N GLU A 355 -5.10 19.56 -0.20
CA GLU A 355 -4.83 20.63 0.77
C GLU A 355 -5.61 21.91 0.42
#